data_AF-Q0RDD3-F1
#
_entry.id   AF-Q0RDD3-F1
#
_cell.length_a   1.000
_cell.length_b   1.000
_cell.length_c   1.000
_cell.angle_alpha   90.00
_cell.angle_beta   90.00
_cell.angle_gamma   90.00
#
_symmetry.space_group_name_H-M   'P 1'
#
loop_
_entity.id
_entity.type
_entity.pdbx_description
1 polymer ?
#
loop_
_entity_poly.entity_id
_entity_poly.type
_entity_poly.pdbx_seq_one_letter_code
_entity_poly.pdbx_strand_id
1 'polypeptide(L)'
;MEPDELTRLLTEAVEPIRPSPEAYRQIRAGIARRRRWRVPVFTVGGMVMAALIGLAVVAIRPSPSNQVVEPAAPPVLPTMFTEPSRAATVPSLGGGGGHSSSGGGGGSASGPGSGPATRTQTSPPPSRPTTSASSPSVAASTQPSAPTGTTGPGSPQLPTPVAKPAGLNDVDGDGQPDTVAVDGTNLRVRFSRDGQQARIPLGAIVTPLNSAVVDIDGDGFGELLVQTQVTNGTKNYALLRYVGLGELVAVTPPSGLALGAGVHGNSGLGLRCADRTLQIITGTSTDGAQFNVVTTTLGFTPDGLSVQDSASSTVRLPADPSPFVVACGALS
;
A
#
# COMPACT_ATOMS: atom_id res chain seq x y z
N MET A 1 51.74 -39.15 15.91
CA MET A 1 50.62 -38.23 15.64
C MET A 1 49.54 -38.54 16.65
N GLU A 2 49.74 -38.02 17.84
CA GLU A 2 48.74 -37.99 18.89
C GLU A 2 47.80 -36.80 18.62
N PRO A 3 46.52 -36.84 19.06
CA PRO A 3 45.54 -35.80 18.74
C PRO A 3 45.99 -34.39 19.20
N ASP A 4 46.78 -34.33 20.27
CA ASP A 4 47.29 -33.09 20.86
C ASP A 4 48.42 -32.42 20.04
N GLU A 5 49.10 -33.16 19.16
CA GLU A 5 50.02 -32.55 18.18
C GLU A 5 49.26 -31.73 17.14
N LEU A 6 48.07 -32.20 16.74
CA LEU A 6 47.28 -31.60 15.66
C LEU A 6 46.63 -30.27 16.11
N THR A 7 46.09 -30.23 17.33
CA THR A 7 45.52 -29.01 17.92
C THR A 7 46.58 -27.94 18.21
N ARG A 8 47.80 -28.36 18.60
CA ARG A 8 48.94 -27.44 18.71
C ARG A 8 49.32 -26.83 17.37
N LEU A 9 49.51 -27.63 16.31
CA LEU A 9 49.85 -27.11 14.98
C LEU A 9 48.75 -26.20 14.41
N LEU A 10 47.48 -26.50 14.67
CA LEU A 10 46.35 -25.66 14.27
C LEU A 10 46.28 -24.33 15.04
N THR A 11 46.74 -24.26 16.29
CA THR A 11 46.78 -22.99 17.05
C THR A 11 48.02 -22.16 16.75
N GLU A 12 49.14 -22.79 16.37
CA GLU A 12 50.39 -22.10 15.98
C GLU A 12 50.30 -21.48 14.56
N ALA A 13 49.43 -22.02 13.69
CA ALA A 13 49.22 -21.51 12.33
C ALA A 13 48.21 -20.34 12.18
N VAL A 14 47.48 -19.97 13.25
CA VAL A 14 46.48 -18.89 13.20
C VAL A 14 47.08 -17.59 13.71
N GLU A 15 47.71 -16.82 12.80
CA GLU A 15 48.09 -15.45 13.10
C GLU A 15 46.84 -14.60 13.44
N PRO A 16 46.79 -13.92 14.61
CA PRO A 16 45.64 -13.11 14.97
C PRO A 16 45.56 -11.87 14.07
N ILE A 17 44.59 -11.85 13.15
CA ILE A 17 44.36 -10.78 12.18
C ILE A 17 44.23 -9.43 12.90
N ARG A 18 45.31 -8.64 12.91
CA ARG A 18 45.31 -7.29 13.48
C ARG A 18 44.62 -6.33 12.50
N PRO A 19 43.44 -5.77 12.83
CA PRO A 19 42.74 -4.86 11.93
C PRO A 19 43.59 -3.60 11.71
N SER A 20 43.96 -3.31 10.46
CA SER A 20 44.86 -2.19 10.17
C SER A 20 44.19 -0.84 10.49
N PRO A 21 44.82 0.04 11.30
CA PRO A 21 44.23 1.33 11.65
C PRO A 21 43.95 2.24 10.45
N GLU A 22 44.66 2.03 9.33
CA GLU A 22 44.52 2.82 8.11
C GLU A 22 43.23 2.50 7.35
N ALA A 23 42.83 1.23 7.26
CA ALA A 23 41.58 0.85 6.59
C ALA A 23 40.36 1.56 7.23
N TYR A 24 40.33 1.62 8.57
CA TYR A 24 39.30 2.35 9.31
C TYR A 24 39.31 3.86 9.05
N ARG A 25 40.49 4.48 8.85
CA ARG A 25 40.62 5.90 8.46
C ARG A 25 40.12 6.13 7.03
N GLN A 26 40.47 5.24 6.10
CA GLN A 26 40.10 5.35 4.68
C GLN A 26 38.58 5.23 4.48
N ILE A 27 37.93 4.30 5.17
CA ILE A 27 36.45 4.14 5.17
C ILE A 27 35.77 5.43 5.68
N ARG A 28 36.19 5.97 6.83
CA ARG A 28 35.63 7.22 7.38
C ARG A 28 35.83 8.41 6.44
N ALA A 29 36.98 8.51 5.78
CA ALA A 29 37.26 9.56 4.80
C ALA A 29 36.37 9.48 3.54
N GLY A 30 35.96 8.28 3.12
CA GLY A 30 35.01 8.08 2.02
C GLY A 30 33.59 8.55 2.36
N ILE A 31 33.10 8.19 3.54
CA ILE A 31 31.74 8.53 4.02
C ILE A 31 31.56 10.06 4.11
N ALA A 32 32.56 10.77 4.63
CA ALA A 32 32.51 12.22 4.81
C ALA A 32 32.31 13.01 3.49
N ARG A 33 32.81 12.51 2.35
CA ARG A 33 32.66 13.20 1.05
C ARG A 33 31.25 13.09 0.48
N ARG A 34 30.58 11.94 0.64
CA ARG A 34 29.23 11.71 0.09
C ARG A 34 28.15 12.56 0.78
N ARG A 35 28.36 12.99 2.03
CA ARG A 35 27.38 13.78 2.80
C ARG A 35 27.26 15.26 2.38
N ARG A 36 28.18 15.80 1.57
CA ARG A 36 28.16 17.21 1.13
C ARG A 36 27.37 17.49 -0.15
N TRP A 37 26.91 16.47 -0.86
CA TRP A 37 26.25 16.61 -2.19
C TRP A 37 24.72 16.41 -2.16
N ARG A 38 24.10 16.28 -0.98
CA ARG A 38 22.63 16.21 -0.84
C ARG A 38 22.07 17.48 -0.20
N VAL A 39 22.03 18.55 -0.99
CA VAL A 39 21.20 19.74 -0.71
C VAL A 39 19.81 19.50 -1.33
N PRO A 40 18.69 19.62 -0.59
CA PRO A 40 17.37 19.27 -1.12
C PRO A 40 16.77 20.38 -1.99
N VAL A 41 16.61 20.11 -3.29
CA VAL A 41 16.00 21.04 -4.26
C VAL A 41 14.50 20.74 -4.43
N PHE A 42 13.75 20.73 -3.32
CA PHE A 42 12.34 20.29 -3.29
C PHE A 42 11.35 21.30 -2.70
N THR A 43 11.77 22.52 -2.37
CA THR A 43 10.91 23.54 -1.73
C THR A 43 10.14 24.47 -2.68
N VAL A 44 10.37 24.38 -4.00
CA VAL A 44 9.80 25.36 -4.99
C VAL A 44 8.63 24.79 -5.81
N GLY A 45 8.57 23.48 -6.06
CA GLY A 45 7.58 22.90 -6.98
C GLY A 45 6.13 22.83 -6.46
N GLY A 46 5.91 22.86 -5.14
CA GLY A 46 4.63 22.50 -4.54
C GLY A 46 3.46 23.47 -4.79
N MET A 47 3.72 24.77 -4.95
CA MET A 47 2.65 25.78 -5.00
C MET A 47 1.89 25.84 -6.33
N VAL A 48 2.45 25.37 -7.44
CA VAL A 48 1.82 25.50 -8.77
C VAL A 48 0.67 24.51 -8.97
N MET A 49 0.78 23.28 -8.47
CA MET A 49 -0.25 22.24 -8.64
C MET A 49 -1.55 22.55 -7.88
N ALA A 50 -1.45 23.17 -6.69
CA ALA A 50 -2.63 23.52 -5.89
C ALA A 50 -3.58 24.51 -6.61
N ALA A 51 -3.00 25.47 -7.35
CA ALA A 51 -3.77 26.46 -8.11
C ALA A 51 -4.57 25.84 -9.28
N LEU A 52 -4.01 24.82 -9.94
CA LEU A 52 -4.66 24.15 -11.07
C LEU A 52 -5.86 23.29 -10.64
N ILE A 53 -5.74 22.59 -9.50
CA ILE A 53 -6.83 21.75 -8.96
C ILE A 53 -8.05 22.60 -8.57
N GLY A 54 -7.83 23.78 -7.96
CA GLY A 54 -8.91 24.69 -7.60
C GLY A 54 -9.72 25.20 -8.80
N LEU A 55 -9.07 25.41 -9.95
CA LEU A 55 -9.70 25.91 -11.17
C LEU A 55 -10.59 24.86 -11.86
N ALA A 56 -10.20 23.58 -11.80
CA ALA A 56 -10.97 22.48 -12.37
C ALA A 56 -12.34 22.27 -11.68
N VAL A 57 -12.40 22.42 -10.36
CA VAL A 57 -13.63 22.18 -9.58
C VAL A 57 -14.72 23.24 -9.84
N VAL A 58 -14.35 24.46 -10.20
CA VAL A 58 -15.32 25.55 -10.47
C VAL A 58 -16.04 25.36 -11.81
N ALA A 59 -15.41 24.69 -12.79
CA ALA A 59 -15.97 24.48 -14.13
C ALA A 59 -17.10 23.45 -14.20
N ILE A 60 -17.27 22.59 -13.18
CA ILE A 60 -18.20 21.44 -13.20
C ILE A 60 -19.38 21.69 -12.25
N ARG A 61 -20.11 22.80 -12.46
CA ARG A 61 -21.43 23.02 -11.86
C ARG A 61 -22.51 22.89 -12.93
N PRO A 62 -23.36 21.84 -12.92
CA PRO A 62 -24.47 21.73 -13.86
C PRO A 62 -25.49 22.84 -13.61
N SER A 63 -25.99 23.45 -14.68
CA SER A 63 -27.07 24.44 -14.59
C SER A 63 -28.40 23.75 -14.27
N PRO A 64 -29.26 24.32 -13.40
CA PRO A 64 -30.58 23.77 -13.14
C PRO A 64 -31.46 23.89 -14.39
N SER A 65 -31.99 22.77 -14.87
CA SER A 65 -32.94 22.74 -15.98
C SER A 65 -34.35 23.06 -15.50
N ASN A 66 -34.97 24.09 -16.10
CA ASN A 66 -36.37 24.42 -15.85
C ASN A 66 -37.28 23.32 -16.45
N GLN A 67 -37.73 22.38 -15.62
CA GLN A 67 -38.85 21.50 -15.99
C GLN A 67 -40.17 22.23 -15.72
N VAL A 68 -40.88 22.57 -16.79
CA VAL A 68 -42.27 23.03 -16.73
C VAL A 68 -43.14 21.80 -16.41
N VAL A 69 -43.87 21.85 -15.31
CA VAL A 69 -44.80 20.78 -14.91
C VAL A 69 -46.16 21.04 -15.55
N GLU A 70 -46.63 20.08 -16.35
CA GLU A 70 -47.94 20.12 -17.01
C GLU A 70 -49.03 19.50 -16.10
N PRO A 71 -50.16 20.19 -15.84
CA PRO A 71 -51.17 19.71 -14.90
C PRO A 71 -52.25 18.83 -15.57
N ALA A 72 -52.18 17.52 -15.34
CA ALA A 72 -53.24 16.57 -15.73
C ALA A 72 -54.35 16.45 -14.66
N ALA A 73 -55.60 16.28 -15.09
CA ALA A 73 -56.79 16.31 -14.23
C ALA A 73 -57.33 14.90 -13.82
N PRO A 74 -58.04 14.77 -12.68
CA PRO A 74 -58.77 13.55 -12.25
C PRO A 74 -60.07 13.36 -13.09
N PRO A 75 -60.70 12.16 -13.17
CA PRO A 75 -61.23 11.33 -12.06
C PRO A 75 -60.66 9.86 -12.10
N VAL A 76 -61.20 8.75 -11.58
CA VAL A 76 -62.55 8.29 -11.12
C VAL A 76 -62.42 7.26 -9.98
N LEU A 77 -63.45 7.10 -9.13
CA LEU A 77 -63.66 5.96 -8.21
C LEU A 77 -64.91 5.15 -8.63
N PRO A 78 -64.95 3.84 -8.33
CA PRO A 78 -66.05 3.39 -7.47
C PRO A 78 -65.64 2.43 -6.34
N THR A 79 -66.44 2.45 -5.27
CA THR A 79 -66.33 1.66 -4.04
C THR A 79 -67.06 0.32 -4.11
N MET A 80 -66.67 -0.66 -3.27
CA MET A 80 -67.54 -1.50 -2.40
C MET A 80 -66.66 -2.13 -1.29
N PHE A 81 -66.97 -1.96 0.00
CA PHE A 81 -67.67 -2.90 0.91
C PHE A 81 -66.92 -4.26 1.13
N THR A 82 -66.74 -4.80 2.35
CA THR A 82 -67.48 -4.61 3.63
C THR A 82 -66.59 -4.85 4.87
N GLU A 83 -66.91 -4.20 6.00
CA GLU A 83 -66.47 -4.55 7.38
C GLU A 83 -67.37 -5.70 7.96
N PRO A 84 -67.49 -6.08 9.27
CA PRO A 84 -67.18 -5.34 10.50
C PRO A 84 -66.56 -6.11 11.70
N SER A 85 -66.26 -5.34 12.78
CA SER A 85 -66.24 -5.78 14.21
C SER A 85 -65.08 -6.67 14.71
N ARG A 86 -64.56 -6.56 15.95
CA ARG A 86 -64.74 -5.67 17.14
C ARG A 86 -63.32 -5.36 17.69
N ALA A 87 -62.93 -4.20 18.24
CA ALA A 87 -63.56 -3.21 19.13
C ALA A 87 -63.51 -3.54 20.65
N ALA A 88 -62.50 -2.99 21.37
CA ALA A 88 -62.52 -2.52 22.78
C ALA A 88 -61.10 -2.07 23.27
N THR A 89 -60.91 -1.24 24.30
CA THR A 89 -61.13 0.23 24.38
C THR A 89 -60.44 0.87 25.62
N VAL A 90 -59.57 1.88 25.41
CA VAL A 90 -59.15 3.00 26.35
C VAL A 90 -58.58 2.68 27.77
N PRO A 91 -58.05 3.64 28.57
CA PRO A 91 -57.57 5.03 28.29
C PRO A 91 -56.24 5.52 28.98
N SER A 92 -55.74 6.68 28.52
CA SER A 92 -55.40 7.90 29.32
C SER A 92 -53.97 8.36 29.71
N LEU A 93 -53.80 9.69 29.48
CA LEU A 93 -53.17 10.75 30.31
C LEU A 93 -51.64 11.05 30.31
N GLY A 94 -51.34 12.37 30.27
CA GLY A 94 -50.01 13.01 30.33
C GLY A 94 -49.33 13.18 28.95
N GLY A 95 -48.82 14.33 28.50
CA GLY A 95 -48.50 15.62 29.15
C GLY A 95 -46.99 15.75 29.39
N GLY A 96 -46.29 16.85 29.07
CA GLY A 96 -46.66 18.08 28.37
C GLY A 96 -45.47 19.07 28.29
N GLY A 97 -45.56 20.09 27.42
CA GLY A 97 -44.50 21.10 27.21
C GLY A 97 -43.48 20.69 26.12
N GLY A 98 -42.96 21.58 25.27
CA GLY A 98 -43.27 23.01 25.10
C GLY A 98 -42.06 23.91 25.33
N HIS A 99 -41.21 24.07 24.31
CA HIS A 99 -40.17 25.10 24.24
C HIS A 99 -40.32 25.89 22.94
N SER A 100 -39.94 27.15 22.98
CA SER A 100 -40.14 28.13 21.90
C SER A 100 -38.94 29.07 21.82
N SER A 101 -38.99 30.04 20.89
CA SER A 101 -37.95 31.04 20.57
C SER A 101 -36.75 30.53 19.75
N SER A 102 -36.00 31.38 19.05
CA SER A 102 -36.37 32.28 17.93
C SER A 102 -35.21 33.23 17.63
N GLY A 103 -34.93 33.48 16.35
CA GLY A 103 -34.03 34.55 15.90
C GLY A 103 -32.93 34.02 14.95
N GLY A 104 -32.57 34.70 13.86
CA GLY A 104 -33.15 35.92 13.28
C GLY A 104 -32.09 36.98 12.95
N GLY A 105 -32.06 37.44 11.70
CA GLY A 105 -31.03 38.35 11.17
C GLY A 105 -29.98 37.60 10.33
N GLY A 106 -29.70 37.93 9.07
CA GLY A 106 -30.26 38.99 8.22
C GLY A 106 -29.36 40.22 8.16
N GLY A 107 -28.69 40.41 7.01
CA GLY A 107 -27.85 41.57 6.72
C GLY A 107 -27.51 41.62 5.23
N SER A 108 -27.69 42.77 4.59
CA SER A 108 -27.49 42.95 3.15
C SER A 108 -26.87 44.32 2.84
N ALA A 109 -25.89 44.33 1.93
CA ALA A 109 -25.41 45.48 1.18
C ALA A 109 -24.82 44.92 -0.13
N SER A 110 -25.36 45.23 -1.32
CA SER A 110 -25.35 46.52 -2.04
C SER A 110 -24.01 46.82 -2.72
N GLY A 111 -24.04 46.98 -4.05
CA GLY A 111 -22.93 47.48 -4.87
C GLY A 111 -22.87 49.03 -4.87
N PRO A 112 -22.44 49.71 -5.97
CA PRO A 112 -22.25 49.24 -7.35
C PRO A 112 -20.87 49.61 -7.97
N GLY A 113 -20.70 49.35 -9.28
CA GLY A 113 -19.58 49.86 -10.10
C GLY A 113 -19.72 49.42 -11.57
N SER A 114 -19.50 50.30 -12.55
CA SER A 114 -19.88 50.03 -13.96
C SER A 114 -18.90 50.56 -15.00
N GLY A 115 -18.37 49.63 -15.82
CA GLY A 115 -17.69 49.89 -17.11
C GLY A 115 -16.31 50.57 -17.05
N PRO A 116 -15.70 50.88 -18.22
CA PRO A 116 -16.07 50.49 -19.58
C PRO A 116 -15.05 49.49 -20.20
N ALA A 117 -15.15 49.21 -21.50
CA ALA A 117 -14.31 48.23 -22.20
C ALA A 117 -13.02 48.83 -22.79
N THR A 118 -11.94 48.04 -22.81
CA THR A 118 -10.80 48.26 -23.74
C THR A 118 -10.37 46.93 -24.36
N ARG A 119 -10.17 46.92 -25.69
CA ARG A 119 -9.88 45.71 -26.49
C ARG A 119 -8.50 45.85 -27.11
N THR A 120 -7.50 45.12 -26.61
CA THR A 120 -6.14 45.10 -27.18
C THR A 120 -5.82 43.72 -27.73
N GLN A 121 -5.77 43.61 -29.06
CA GLN A 121 -5.12 42.48 -29.72
C GLN A 121 -3.59 42.67 -29.66
N THR A 122 -2.85 41.61 -29.39
CA THR A 122 -1.40 41.53 -29.67
C THR A 122 -1.08 40.18 -30.30
N SER A 123 -0.23 40.22 -31.33
CA SER A 123 -0.01 39.12 -32.28
C SER A 123 0.92 38.01 -31.75
N PRO A 124 0.84 36.78 -32.29
CA PRO A 124 1.83 35.75 -32.00
C PRO A 124 3.22 36.11 -32.56
N PRO A 125 4.32 35.71 -31.89
CA PRO A 125 5.67 35.82 -32.44
C PRO A 125 5.89 34.84 -33.61
N PRO A 126 6.79 35.16 -34.56
CA PRO A 126 6.87 34.46 -35.84
C PRO A 126 7.61 33.11 -35.79
N SER A 127 7.14 32.16 -36.59
CA SER A 127 7.89 30.96 -36.97
C SER A 127 9.04 31.31 -37.92
N ARG A 128 10.25 30.79 -37.64
CA ARG A 128 11.44 30.96 -38.49
C ARG A 128 11.77 29.63 -39.21
N PRO A 129 12.04 29.62 -40.53
CA PRO A 129 12.23 28.38 -41.29
C PRO A 129 13.66 27.82 -41.23
N THR A 130 13.71 26.48 -41.29
CA THR A 130 14.72 25.59 -41.90
C THR A 130 16.15 26.07 -42.19
N THR A 131 17.13 25.33 -41.67
CA THR A 131 18.26 24.79 -42.47
C THR A 131 18.70 23.45 -41.89
N SER A 132 18.83 22.42 -42.74
CA SER A 132 19.41 21.13 -42.36
C SER A 132 20.94 21.21 -42.33
N ALA A 133 21.58 20.51 -41.38
CA ALA A 133 23.01 20.25 -41.37
C ALA A 133 23.26 18.79 -40.96
N SER A 134 24.21 18.12 -41.62
CA SER A 134 24.42 16.68 -41.52
C SER A 134 25.77 16.33 -40.88
N SER A 135 25.85 15.10 -40.36
CA SER A 135 27.08 14.37 -39.94
C SER A 135 27.70 14.76 -38.59
N PRO A 136 28.48 13.88 -37.93
CA PRO A 136 28.68 12.43 -38.17
C PRO A 136 28.32 11.55 -36.94
N SER A 137 28.17 10.24 -37.15
CA SER A 137 28.02 9.25 -36.06
C SER A 137 29.37 8.92 -35.40
N VAL A 138 29.50 9.09 -34.07
CA VAL A 138 30.68 8.65 -33.29
C VAL A 138 30.27 8.15 -31.90
N ALA A 139 30.90 7.06 -31.46
CA ALA A 139 30.95 6.49 -30.10
C ALA A 139 29.63 6.03 -29.44
N ALA A 140 29.61 4.76 -29.02
CA ALA A 140 28.57 4.21 -28.16
C ALA A 140 28.70 4.77 -26.72
N SER A 141 27.63 5.37 -26.20
CA SER A 141 27.51 5.72 -24.78
C SER A 141 27.30 4.46 -23.95
N THR A 142 28.23 4.16 -23.04
CA THR A 142 28.20 2.97 -22.18
C THR A 142 26.93 2.93 -21.30
N GLN A 143 26.03 2.01 -21.61
CA GLN A 143 24.97 1.59 -20.71
C GLN A 143 25.59 1.02 -19.41
N PRO A 144 25.12 1.40 -18.21
CA PRO A 144 25.56 0.76 -16.98
C PRO A 144 25.06 -0.69 -16.97
N SER A 145 25.96 -1.65 -17.13
CA SER A 145 25.63 -3.06 -16.97
C SER A 145 25.08 -3.29 -15.56
N ALA A 146 23.85 -3.80 -15.47
CA ALA A 146 23.33 -4.29 -14.21
C ALA A 146 24.26 -5.41 -13.70
N PRO A 147 24.54 -5.50 -12.38
CA PRO A 147 25.31 -6.61 -11.85
C PRO A 147 24.50 -7.88 -12.03
N THR A 148 24.90 -8.74 -12.97
CA THR A 148 24.41 -10.11 -13.07
C THR A 148 24.81 -10.83 -11.78
N GLY A 149 23.85 -10.97 -10.86
CA GLY A 149 24.04 -11.72 -9.62
C GLY A 149 24.23 -13.19 -9.94
N THR A 150 25.48 -13.61 -10.14
CA THR A 150 25.83 -15.02 -10.34
C THR A 150 25.71 -15.75 -9.00
N THR A 151 24.48 -16.11 -8.64
CA THR A 151 24.21 -17.19 -7.69
C THR A 151 24.95 -18.46 -8.14
N GLY A 152 25.41 -19.26 -7.19
CA GLY A 152 26.23 -20.44 -7.50
C GLY A 152 25.51 -21.45 -8.40
N PRO A 153 26.27 -22.30 -9.12
CA PRO A 153 25.69 -23.35 -9.96
C PRO A 153 24.86 -24.32 -9.11
N GLY A 154 23.53 -24.17 -9.16
CA GLY A 154 22.57 -24.94 -8.36
C GLY A 154 21.37 -24.14 -7.86
N SER A 155 21.45 -22.81 -7.78
CA SER A 155 20.28 -21.98 -7.46
C SER A 155 19.30 -21.92 -8.65
N PRO A 156 17.97 -22.03 -8.43
CA PRO A 156 16.98 -21.71 -9.45
C PRO A 156 17.19 -20.29 -9.98
N GLN A 157 17.32 -20.14 -11.29
CA GLN A 157 17.49 -18.82 -11.90
C GLN A 157 16.11 -18.19 -12.16
N LEU A 158 15.78 -17.17 -11.37
CA LEU A 158 14.66 -16.28 -11.65
C LEU A 158 14.78 -15.66 -13.05
N PRO A 159 13.67 -15.49 -13.80
CA PRO A 159 13.68 -14.82 -15.10
C PRO A 159 14.04 -13.34 -14.95
N THR A 160 14.22 -12.62 -16.06
CA THR A 160 14.27 -11.15 -16.00
C THR A 160 12.84 -10.61 -15.88
N PRO A 161 12.50 -9.82 -14.85
CA PRO A 161 11.18 -9.21 -14.75
C PRO A 161 11.04 -8.03 -15.72
N VAL A 162 9.83 -7.80 -16.20
CA VAL A 162 9.50 -6.81 -17.25
C VAL A 162 9.34 -5.40 -16.67
N ALA A 163 8.92 -5.29 -15.41
CA ALA A 163 8.78 -4.03 -14.68
C ALA A 163 9.41 -4.11 -13.28
N LYS A 164 9.71 -2.95 -12.68
CA LYS A 164 10.03 -2.80 -11.25
C LYS A 164 9.39 -1.50 -10.73
N PRO A 165 8.41 -1.53 -9.81
CA PRO A 165 7.81 -2.73 -9.22
C PRO A 165 7.01 -3.58 -10.23
N ALA A 166 6.64 -4.79 -9.82
CA ALA A 166 5.73 -5.68 -10.57
C ALA A 166 4.34 -5.03 -10.82
N GLY A 167 3.59 -5.58 -11.77
CA GLY A 167 2.21 -5.19 -12.08
C GLY A 167 1.17 -5.55 -11.00
N LEU A 168 -0.08 -5.12 -11.21
CA LEU A 168 -1.19 -5.56 -10.36
C LEU A 168 -1.51 -7.04 -10.63
N ASN A 169 -1.41 -7.87 -9.59
CA ASN A 169 -1.55 -9.33 -9.64
C ASN A 169 -0.49 -10.06 -10.50
N ASP A 170 0.60 -9.39 -10.85
CA ASP A 170 1.79 -9.93 -11.50
C ASP A 170 2.72 -10.50 -10.41
N VAL A 171 2.73 -11.83 -10.24
CA VAL A 171 3.54 -12.53 -9.23
C VAL A 171 4.89 -12.93 -9.83
N ASP A 172 4.85 -13.41 -11.07
CA ASP A 172 5.98 -13.95 -11.82
C ASP A 172 6.84 -12.88 -12.53
N GLY A 173 6.38 -11.62 -12.62
CA GLY A 173 7.14 -10.49 -13.15
C GLY A 173 7.15 -10.39 -14.68
N ASP A 174 6.21 -11.01 -15.42
CA ASP A 174 6.11 -10.86 -16.89
C ASP A 174 5.35 -9.62 -17.34
N GLY A 175 4.73 -8.88 -16.41
CA GLY A 175 3.93 -7.70 -16.68
C GLY A 175 2.47 -7.99 -17.05
N GLN A 176 2.00 -9.23 -16.89
CA GLN A 176 0.59 -9.61 -16.99
C GLN A 176 0.04 -10.07 -15.63
N PRO A 177 -1.29 -9.95 -15.39
CA PRO A 177 -1.91 -10.48 -14.17
C PRO A 177 -1.99 -12.01 -14.15
N ASP A 178 -1.46 -12.61 -13.08
CA ASP A 178 -1.55 -14.03 -12.77
C ASP A 178 -2.92 -14.43 -12.18
N THR A 179 -3.24 -15.72 -12.23
CA THR A 179 -4.52 -16.23 -11.70
C THR A 179 -4.33 -16.96 -10.37
N VAL A 180 -4.71 -16.32 -9.25
CA VAL A 180 -4.75 -16.95 -7.92
C VAL A 180 -6.11 -17.60 -7.66
N ALA A 181 -6.12 -18.83 -7.14
CA ALA A 181 -7.33 -19.58 -6.79
C ALA A 181 -7.08 -20.58 -5.64
N VAL A 182 -8.16 -21.15 -5.09
CA VAL A 182 -8.11 -22.20 -4.06
C VAL A 182 -8.37 -23.59 -4.67
N ASP A 183 -7.72 -24.61 -4.12
CA ASP A 183 -7.84 -26.02 -4.49
C ASP A 183 -7.87 -26.89 -3.22
N GLY A 184 -9.03 -26.92 -2.56
CA GLY A 184 -9.18 -27.49 -1.21
C GLY A 184 -8.46 -26.65 -0.16
N THR A 185 -7.45 -27.22 0.49
CA THR A 185 -6.55 -26.53 1.44
C THR A 185 -5.26 -25.99 0.79
N ASN A 186 -5.14 -26.13 -0.54
CA ASN A 186 -4.00 -25.63 -1.31
C ASN A 186 -4.35 -24.30 -1.98
N LEU A 187 -3.37 -23.41 -2.06
CA LEU A 187 -3.40 -22.31 -3.01
C LEU A 187 -2.91 -22.81 -4.36
N ARG A 188 -3.52 -22.32 -5.45
CA ARG A 188 -3.11 -22.54 -6.83
C ARG A 188 -2.87 -21.18 -7.47
N VAL A 189 -1.65 -20.91 -7.89
CA VAL A 189 -1.32 -19.75 -8.72
C VAL A 189 -0.98 -20.26 -10.11
N ARG A 190 -1.69 -19.80 -11.13
CA ARG A 190 -1.36 -20.06 -12.53
C ARG A 190 -0.67 -18.83 -13.11
N PHE A 191 0.56 -19.02 -13.57
CA PHE A 191 1.37 -17.96 -14.16
C PHE A 191 0.93 -17.64 -15.60
N SER A 192 0.95 -16.36 -15.95
CA SER A 192 0.64 -15.81 -17.27
C SER A 192 1.71 -16.17 -18.31
N ARG A 193 2.98 -16.07 -17.92
CA ARG A 193 4.18 -16.25 -18.76
C ARG A 193 4.21 -17.55 -19.56
N ASP A 194 3.86 -18.67 -18.92
CA ASP A 194 4.02 -20.02 -19.46
C ASP A 194 2.84 -20.97 -19.16
N GLY A 195 1.84 -20.52 -18.39
CA GLY A 195 0.69 -21.32 -17.97
C GLY A 195 0.96 -22.33 -16.85
N GLN A 196 2.17 -22.36 -16.27
CA GLN A 196 2.52 -23.25 -15.16
C GLN A 196 1.71 -22.94 -13.90
N GLN A 197 1.64 -23.93 -13.00
CA GLN A 197 0.82 -23.84 -11.79
C GLN A 197 1.61 -24.20 -10.53
N ALA A 198 1.95 -23.19 -9.73
CA ALA A 198 2.36 -23.42 -8.35
C ALA A 198 1.17 -23.94 -7.53
N ARG A 199 1.41 -24.98 -6.72
CA ARG A 199 0.45 -25.55 -5.77
C ARG A 199 1.07 -25.53 -4.38
N ILE A 200 0.53 -24.69 -3.48
CA ILE A 200 1.12 -24.45 -2.17
C ILE A 200 0.16 -24.95 -1.07
N PRO A 201 0.56 -25.95 -0.26
CA PRO A 201 -0.25 -26.42 0.86
C PRO A 201 -0.16 -25.43 2.02
N LEU A 202 -1.21 -24.62 2.22
CA LEU A 202 -1.28 -23.65 3.34
C LEU A 202 -1.95 -24.23 4.60
N GLY A 203 -2.47 -25.47 4.52
CA GLY A 203 -3.15 -26.17 5.61
C GLY A 203 -4.57 -25.67 5.86
N ALA A 204 -4.77 -24.35 5.91
CA ALA A 204 -6.06 -23.68 5.95
C ALA A 204 -6.05 -22.44 5.05
N ILE A 205 -7.15 -22.21 4.34
CA ILE A 205 -7.39 -21.01 3.53
C ILE A 205 -8.84 -20.58 3.74
N VAL A 206 -9.08 -19.28 3.89
CA VAL A 206 -10.44 -18.75 3.99
C VAL A 206 -11.12 -18.79 2.62
N THR A 207 -12.39 -19.21 2.60
CA THR A 207 -13.25 -19.19 1.40
C THR A 207 -14.47 -18.30 1.65
N PRO A 208 -14.82 -17.36 0.74
CA PRO A 208 -14.10 -16.98 -0.48
C PRO A 208 -12.67 -16.54 -0.19
N LEU A 209 -11.78 -16.74 -1.17
CA LEU A 209 -10.39 -16.30 -1.09
C LEU A 209 -10.34 -14.81 -0.79
N ASN A 210 -9.38 -14.40 0.03
CA ASN A 210 -9.06 -13.00 0.26
C ASN A 210 -7.54 -12.86 0.21
N SER A 211 -7.03 -12.16 -0.81
CA SER A 211 -5.61 -12.11 -1.14
C SER A 211 -5.21 -10.80 -1.80
N ALA A 212 -3.92 -10.47 -1.75
CA ALA A 212 -3.34 -9.32 -2.44
C ALA A 212 -1.96 -9.70 -2.99
N VAL A 213 -1.66 -9.26 -4.21
CA VAL A 213 -0.29 -9.26 -4.75
C VAL A 213 0.30 -7.86 -4.61
N VAL A 214 1.54 -7.78 -4.16
CA VAL A 214 2.31 -6.54 -4.02
C VAL A 214 3.80 -6.89 -4.11
N ASP A 215 4.56 -6.20 -4.96
CA ASP A 215 6.02 -6.22 -4.94
C ASP A 215 6.47 -5.42 -3.69
N ILE A 216 6.94 -6.11 -2.65
CA ILE A 216 7.23 -5.48 -1.34
C ILE A 216 8.68 -4.99 -1.26
N ASP A 217 9.64 -5.61 -1.95
CA ASP A 217 11.07 -5.23 -1.88
C ASP A 217 11.59 -4.42 -3.10
N GLY A 218 10.79 -4.34 -4.16
CA GLY A 218 11.06 -3.62 -5.39
C GLY A 218 11.96 -4.38 -6.37
N ASP A 219 11.96 -5.72 -6.35
CA ASP A 219 12.72 -6.57 -7.27
C ASP A 219 11.99 -6.91 -8.59
N GLY A 220 10.71 -6.57 -8.75
CA GLY A 220 9.94 -6.82 -9.98
C GLY A 220 9.17 -8.14 -9.99
N PHE A 221 9.15 -8.88 -8.89
CA PHE A 221 8.22 -9.99 -8.64
C PHE A 221 7.17 -9.57 -7.59
N GLY A 222 6.01 -10.19 -7.61
CA GLY A 222 4.93 -9.87 -6.67
C GLY A 222 4.90 -10.84 -5.49
N GLU A 223 5.10 -10.37 -4.26
CA GLU A 223 4.73 -11.17 -3.10
C GLU A 223 3.20 -11.31 -3.01
N LEU A 224 2.75 -12.54 -2.75
CA LEU A 224 1.34 -12.88 -2.63
C LEU A 224 0.96 -13.11 -1.16
N LEU A 225 0.19 -12.18 -0.60
CA LEU A 225 -0.39 -12.25 0.74
C LEU A 225 -1.77 -12.94 0.68
N VAL A 226 -2.00 -13.96 1.51
CA VAL A 226 -3.24 -14.77 1.50
C VAL A 226 -3.80 -14.92 2.91
N GLN A 227 -5.10 -14.65 3.09
CA GLN A 227 -5.78 -14.86 4.37
C GLN A 227 -6.02 -16.36 4.62
N THR A 228 -5.28 -16.96 5.57
CA THR A 228 -5.32 -18.40 5.85
C THR A 228 -6.41 -18.79 6.85
N GLN A 229 -6.63 -17.97 7.88
CA GLN A 229 -7.57 -18.26 8.97
C GLN A 229 -8.21 -16.99 9.54
N VAL A 230 -9.30 -17.17 10.30
CA VAL A 230 -9.84 -16.15 11.22
C VAL A 230 -10.10 -16.81 12.57
N THR A 231 -9.46 -16.30 13.62
CA THR A 231 -9.53 -16.85 14.98
C THR A 231 -9.82 -15.72 15.96
N ASN A 232 -10.96 -15.80 16.66
CA ASN A 232 -11.39 -14.88 17.72
C ASN A 232 -11.39 -13.37 17.38
N GLY A 233 -11.53 -13.02 16.10
CA GLY A 233 -11.50 -11.63 15.59
C GLY A 233 -10.18 -11.25 14.90
N THR A 234 -9.12 -12.03 15.07
CA THR A 234 -7.84 -11.86 14.37
C THR A 234 -7.82 -12.68 13.09
N LYS A 235 -7.46 -12.05 11.98
CA LYS A 235 -7.19 -12.69 10.69
C LYS A 235 -5.72 -13.09 10.62
N ASN A 236 -5.41 -14.31 10.22
CA ASN A 236 -4.04 -14.78 9.98
C ASN A 236 -3.75 -14.81 8.47
N TYR A 237 -2.49 -14.59 8.10
CA TYR A 237 -2.05 -14.56 6.71
C TYR A 237 -0.81 -15.44 6.48
N ALA A 238 -0.68 -15.96 5.27
CA ALA A 238 0.58 -16.43 4.70
C ALA A 238 1.11 -15.39 3.71
N LEU A 239 2.43 -15.35 3.56
CA LEU A 239 3.13 -14.55 2.56
C LEU A 239 3.92 -15.51 1.66
N LEU A 240 3.82 -15.33 0.35
CA LEU A 240 4.44 -16.19 -0.65
C LEU A 240 5.35 -15.36 -1.55
N ARG A 241 6.56 -15.83 -1.81
CA ARG A 241 7.51 -15.22 -2.74
C ARG A 241 7.82 -16.17 -3.89
N TYR A 242 7.89 -15.63 -5.10
CA TYR A 242 8.30 -16.35 -6.31
C TYR A 242 9.81 -16.61 -6.26
N VAL A 243 10.23 -17.86 -6.48
CA VAL A 243 11.65 -18.27 -6.37
C VAL A 243 12.21 -18.90 -7.65
N GLY A 244 11.35 -19.26 -8.60
CA GLY A 244 11.72 -19.93 -9.84
C GLY A 244 10.48 -20.25 -10.68
N LEU A 245 10.70 -20.68 -11.92
CA LEU A 245 9.63 -21.00 -12.87
C LEU A 245 8.68 -22.06 -12.29
N GLY A 246 7.41 -21.68 -12.07
CA GLY A 246 6.41 -22.55 -11.46
C GLY A 246 6.44 -22.64 -9.92
N GLU A 247 7.33 -21.94 -9.23
CA GLU A 247 7.64 -22.17 -7.81
C GLU A 247 7.39 -20.95 -6.90
N LEU A 248 6.57 -21.16 -5.86
CA LEU A 248 6.26 -20.19 -4.80
C LEU A 248 6.55 -20.81 -3.43
N VAL A 249 7.28 -20.08 -2.58
CA VAL A 249 7.68 -20.53 -1.23
C VAL A 249 7.03 -19.65 -0.16
N ALA A 250 6.59 -20.27 0.94
CA ALA A 250 6.02 -19.57 2.09
C ALA A 250 7.11 -18.87 2.91
N VAL A 251 7.06 -17.54 2.91
CA VAL A 251 8.01 -16.67 3.63
C VAL A 251 7.62 -16.65 5.11
N THR A 252 8.49 -17.19 5.95
CA THR A 252 8.28 -17.24 7.41
C THR A 252 8.91 -16.01 8.08
N PRO A 253 8.16 -15.24 8.89
CA PRO A 253 8.74 -14.13 9.65
C PRO A 253 9.77 -14.58 10.71
N PRO A 254 10.67 -13.68 11.16
CA PRO A 254 11.50 -13.91 12.34
C PRO A 254 10.70 -14.35 13.57
N SER A 255 11.34 -15.16 14.43
CA SER A 255 10.68 -15.76 15.60
C SER A 255 10.07 -14.72 16.55
N GLY A 256 8.84 -14.99 16.99
CA GLY A 256 8.05 -14.07 17.82
C GLY A 256 7.21 -13.05 17.03
N LEU A 257 7.37 -12.95 15.71
CA LEU A 257 6.50 -12.17 14.84
C LEU A 257 5.46 -13.06 14.13
N ALA A 258 4.31 -12.49 13.79
CA ALA A 258 3.23 -13.19 13.09
C ALA A 258 2.54 -12.26 12.07
N LEU A 259 2.15 -12.82 10.93
CA LEU A 259 1.37 -12.12 9.91
C LEU A 259 -0.11 -12.17 10.28
N GLY A 260 -0.59 -11.14 10.96
CA GLY A 260 -1.98 -11.04 11.39
C GLY A 260 -2.57 -9.64 11.27
N ALA A 261 -3.91 -9.56 11.30
CA ALA A 261 -4.65 -8.31 11.40
C ALA A 261 -5.89 -8.48 12.29
N GLY A 262 -5.99 -7.70 13.36
CA GLY A 262 -7.14 -7.65 14.26
C GLY A 262 -6.74 -7.48 15.73
N VAL A 263 -7.75 -7.36 16.59
CA VAL A 263 -7.60 -7.25 18.04
C VAL A 263 -8.40 -8.37 18.70
N HIS A 264 -7.78 -9.08 19.62
CA HIS A 264 -8.42 -10.09 20.45
C HIS A 264 -8.09 -9.86 21.93
N GLY A 265 -9.08 -9.36 22.67
CA GLY A 265 -8.91 -8.97 24.08
C GLY A 265 -7.79 -7.95 24.24
N ASN A 266 -6.77 -8.32 25.02
CA ASN A 266 -5.64 -7.47 25.35
C ASN A 266 -4.48 -7.52 24.33
N SER A 267 -4.63 -8.21 23.20
CA SER A 267 -3.59 -8.38 22.18
C SER A 267 -4.05 -7.89 20.80
N GLY A 268 -3.18 -7.19 20.07
CA GLY A 268 -3.41 -6.73 18.69
C GLY A 268 -2.31 -7.14 17.73
N LEU A 269 -2.67 -7.46 16.48
CA LEU A 269 -1.77 -7.73 15.37
C LEU A 269 -2.16 -6.86 14.16
N GLY A 270 -1.17 -6.36 13.42
CA GLY A 270 -1.33 -5.69 12.13
C GLY A 270 -0.13 -5.93 11.24
N LEU A 271 -0.27 -5.68 9.94
CA LEU A 271 0.85 -5.71 9.00
C LEU A 271 0.67 -4.67 7.89
N ARG A 272 1.77 -4.04 7.48
CA ARG A 272 1.78 -2.94 6.51
C ARG A 272 2.96 -3.10 5.55
N CYS A 273 2.70 -2.90 4.28
CA CYS A 273 3.74 -2.78 3.27
C CYS A 273 4.12 -1.30 3.14
N ALA A 274 5.41 -1.02 3.16
CA ALA A 274 6.01 0.31 3.04
C ALA A 274 7.09 0.28 1.95
N ASP A 275 7.78 1.40 1.73
CA ASP A 275 8.85 1.47 0.71
C ASP A 275 9.92 0.40 0.99
N ARG A 276 9.95 -0.62 0.12
CA ARG A 276 10.87 -1.78 0.14
C ARG A 276 10.88 -2.61 1.42
N THR A 277 9.82 -2.57 2.22
CA THR A 277 9.79 -3.13 3.58
C THR A 277 8.41 -3.64 4.01
N LEU A 278 8.41 -4.70 4.81
CA LEU A 278 7.24 -5.25 5.49
C LEU A 278 7.27 -4.89 6.97
N GLN A 279 6.31 -4.11 7.44
CA GLN A 279 6.14 -3.78 8.85
C GLN A 279 5.16 -4.76 9.50
N ILE A 280 5.60 -5.46 10.55
CA ILE A 280 4.74 -6.23 11.44
C ILE A 280 4.49 -5.41 12.70
N ILE A 281 3.21 -5.29 13.06
CA ILE A 281 2.73 -4.48 14.17
C ILE A 281 2.16 -5.43 15.22
N THR A 282 2.72 -5.42 16.42
CA THR A 282 2.19 -6.14 17.58
C THR A 282 1.77 -5.14 18.64
N GLY A 283 0.81 -5.49 19.48
CA GLY A 283 0.43 -4.64 20.61
C GLY A 283 -0.16 -5.41 21.78
N THR A 284 0.09 -4.90 22.98
CA THR A 284 -0.40 -5.46 24.24
C THR A 284 -1.01 -4.39 25.13
N SER A 285 -2.08 -4.74 25.83
CA SER A 285 -2.85 -3.85 26.71
C SER A 285 -3.06 -4.48 28.08
N THR A 286 -3.27 -3.65 29.11
CA THR A 286 -3.74 -4.10 30.44
C THR A 286 -5.24 -3.93 30.63
N ASP A 287 -5.89 -3.04 29.87
CA ASP A 287 -7.29 -2.62 30.05
C ASP A 287 -8.18 -2.87 28.81
N GLY A 288 -7.61 -3.34 27.70
CA GLY A 288 -8.28 -3.53 26.41
C GLY A 288 -8.52 -2.22 25.62
N ALA A 289 -8.09 -1.08 26.15
CA ALA A 289 -8.30 0.25 25.58
C ALA A 289 -6.98 0.90 25.15
N GLN A 290 -5.99 0.99 26.04
CA GLN A 290 -4.67 1.52 25.72
C GLN A 290 -3.69 0.37 25.43
N PHE A 291 -3.14 0.37 24.21
CA PHE A 291 -2.15 -0.59 23.75
C PHE A 291 -0.75 0.04 23.71
N ASN A 292 0.24 -0.67 24.25
CA ASN A 292 1.63 -0.48 23.91
C ASN A 292 1.87 -1.20 22.59
N VAL A 293 2.35 -0.49 21.57
CA VAL A 293 2.49 -0.98 20.20
C VAL A 293 3.97 -1.06 19.84
N VAL A 294 4.39 -2.17 19.25
CA VAL A 294 5.72 -2.34 18.66
C VAL A 294 5.56 -2.58 17.16
N THR A 295 6.21 -1.75 16.36
CA THR A 295 6.28 -1.88 14.90
C THR A 295 7.69 -2.32 14.51
N THR A 296 7.82 -3.57 14.10
CA THR A 296 9.08 -4.15 13.63
C THR A 296 9.12 -4.04 12.10
N THR A 297 10.13 -3.36 11.57
CA THR A 297 10.34 -3.21 10.13
C THR A 297 11.25 -4.33 9.63
N LEU A 298 10.75 -5.12 8.69
CA LEU A 298 11.45 -6.20 8.03
C LEU A 298 11.85 -5.81 6.61
N GLY A 299 13.05 -6.21 6.21
CA GLY A 299 13.51 -6.14 4.83
C GLY A 299 13.79 -7.53 4.29
N PHE A 300 13.49 -7.74 3.01
CA PHE A 300 13.76 -8.97 2.31
C PHE A 300 15.26 -9.11 2.04
N THR A 301 15.76 -10.35 2.12
CA THR A 301 17.10 -10.78 1.76
C THR A 301 16.99 -12.07 0.92
N PRO A 302 18.07 -12.56 0.29
CA PRO A 302 18.08 -13.88 -0.35
C PRO A 302 17.69 -15.02 0.61
N ASP A 303 17.93 -14.85 1.91
CA ASP A 303 17.66 -15.83 2.96
C ASP A 303 16.25 -15.71 3.59
N GLY A 304 15.42 -14.75 3.15
CA GLY A 304 14.04 -14.55 3.64
C GLY A 304 13.78 -13.14 4.20
N LEU A 305 13.15 -13.05 5.38
CA LEU A 305 12.86 -11.78 6.06
C LEU A 305 13.86 -11.51 7.18
N SER A 306 14.48 -10.33 7.16
CA SER A 306 15.42 -9.85 8.18
C SER A 306 14.85 -8.65 8.94
N VAL A 307 15.12 -8.56 10.25
CA VAL A 307 14.76 -7.36 11.04
C VAL A 307 15.74 -6.24 10.71
N GLN A 308 15.21 -5.09 10.28
CA GLN A 308 16.00 -3.87 10.03
C GLN A 308 15.90 -2.87 11.18
N ASP A 309 14.70 -2.67 11.73
CA ASP A 309 14.43 -1.69 12.79
C ASP A 309 13.22 -2.11 13.65
N SER A 310 13.04 -1.51 14.82
CA SER A 310 11.85 -1.66 15.66
C SER A 310 11.56 -0.42 16.49
N ALA A 311 10.37 0.15 16.30
CA ALA A 311 9.90 1.33 17.02
C ALA A 311 8.75 0.98 17.98
N SER A 312 8.66 1.66 19.12
CA SER A 312 7.54 1.54 20.06
C SER A 312 6.70 2.82 20.12
N SER A 313 5.41 2.66 20.38
CA SER A 313 4.43 3.75 20.51
C SER A 313 3.25 3.31 21.39
N THR A 314 2.26 4.19 21.59
CA THR A 314 1.00 3.84 22.25
C THR A 314 -0.20 4.31 21.42
N VAL A 315 -1.30 3.56 21.50
CA VAL A 315 -2.56 3.82 20.78
C VAL A 315 -3.72 3.51 21.71
N ARG A 316 -4.78 4.34 21.72
CA ARG A 316 -6.00 4.12 22.51
C ARG A 316 -7.19 3.82 21.61
N LEU A 317 -7.72 2.61 21.67
CA LEU A 317 -8.87 2.20 20.88
C LEU A 317 -10.18 2.41 21.66
N PRO A 318 -11.29 2.80 21.02
CA PRO A 318 -11.44 3.11 19.58
C PRO A 318 -11.19 4.61 19.24
N ALA A 319 -10.53 5.38 20.13
CA ALA A 319 -10.36 6.82 19.96
C ALA A 319 -9.35 7.21 18.87
N ASP A 320 -8.26 6.45 18.77
CA ASP A 320 -7.21 6.58 17.76
C ASP A 320 -7.41 5.54 16.63
N PRO A 321 -7.01 5.80 15.37
CA PRO A 321 -7.10 4.83 14.28
C PRO A 321 -6.32 3.54 14.58
N SER A 322 -6.97 2.38 14.43
CA SER A 322 -6.32 1.10 14.74
C SER A 322 -5.16 0.77 13.79
N PRO A 323 -3.94 0.51 14.30
CA PRO A 323 -2.83 0.02 13.51
C PRO A 323 -2.93 -1.50 13.26
N PHE A 324 -3.86 -2.19 13.93
CA PHE A 324 -4.05 -3.64 13.91
C PHE A 324 -4.89 -4.09 12.71
N VAL A 325 -4.41 -3.75 11.51
CA VAL A 325 -5.07 -3.96 10.20
C VAL A 325 -4.07 -4.49 9.16
N VAL A 326 -4.57 -5.03 8.04
CA VAL A 326 -3.73 -5.18 6.83
C VAL A 326 -3.66 -3.85 6.09
N ALA A 327 -2.45 -3.47 5.68
CA ALA A 327 -2.17 -2.39 4.74
C ALA A 327 -1.10 -2.84 3.72
N CYS A 328 -1.37 -3.92 2.98
CA CYS A 328 -0.53 -4.48 1.92
C CYS A 328 -1.40 -4.74 0.68
N GLY A 329 -1.12 -4.03 -0.42
CA GLY A 329 -1.90 -4.10 -1.65
C GLY A 329 -3.39 -3.77 -1.48
N ALA A 330 -4.19 -4.19 -2.47
CA ALA A 330 -5.65 -4.24 -2.35
C ALA A 330 -6.04 -5.71 -2.11
N LEU A 331 -6.64 -5.98 -0.94
CA LEU A 331 -7.21 -7.29 -0.62
C LEU A 331 -8.50 -7.52 -1.42
N SER A 332 -8.55 -8.64 -2.15
CA SER A 332 -9.69 -9.11 -2.96
C SER A 332 -9.94 -10.60 -2.79
#